data_AF-A0AA48GHR7-F1
#
_entry.id   AF-A0AA48GHR7-F1
#
_cell.length_a   1.000
_cell.length_b   1.000
_cell.length_c   1.000
_cell.angle_alpha   90.00
_cell.angle_beta   90.00
_cell.angle_gamma   90.00
#
_symmetry.space_group_name_H-M   'P 1'
#
loop_
_entity.id
_entity.type
_entity.pdbx_description
1 polymer ?
#
loop_
_entity_poly.entity_id
_entity_poly.type
_entity_poly.pdbx_seq_one_letter_code
_entity_poly.pdbx_strand_id
1 'polypeptide(L)'
;MGFRIKAFAATALAVASLWAGDLAPDQQAKFIKILASSAGSAGKVACRDAALAGELAKMGVANDAGAKVAWAGSEAEVKSLKAAGRLVICGRVEWLAAGGSIAIVDEGGKPQIILSMGNIAASGVTLSDAVLKIGKKLN
;
A
#
# COMPACT_ATOMS: atom_id res chain seq x y z
N MET A 1 3.08 19.04 -56.14
CA MET A 1 4.04 19.13 -55.03
C MET A 1 3.23 19.24 -53.75
N GLY A 2 3.00 18.13 -53.06
CA GLY A 2 2.16 18.08 -51.87
C GLY A 2 2.95 17.50 -50.72
N PHE A 3 2.75 18.03 -49.52
CA PHE A 3 2.93 17.27 -48.27
C PHE A 3 2.03 17.88 -47.20
N ARG A 4 0.93 17.19 -46.91
CA ARG A 4 0.06 17.44 -45.76
C ARG A 4 0.75 16.83 -44.54
N ILE A 5 1.16 17.65 -43.58
CA ILE A 5 1.65 17.18 -42.28
C ILE A 5 0.43 16.73 -41.49
N LYS A 6 0.19 15.42 -41.47
CA LYS A 6 -0.75 14.79 -40.55
C LYS A 6 -0.17 14.90 -39.14
N ALA A 7 -0.87 15.57 -38.25
CA ALA A 7 -0.60 15.58 -36.82
C ALA A 7 -0.55 14.12 -36.33
N PHE A 8 0.65 13.67 -35.97
CA PHE A 8 0.82 12.41 -35.27
C PHE A 8 0.29 12.60 -33.85
N ALA A 9 -0.84 11.96 -33.56
CA ALA A 9 -1.29 11.73 -32.19
C ALA A 9 -0.19 10.93 -31.49
N ALA A 10 0.59 11.61 -30.65
CA ALA A 10 1.50 10.96 -29.73
C ALA A 10 0.65 10.28 -28.65
N THR A 11 0.24 9.04 -28.92
CA THR A 11 -0.24 8.13 -27.88
C THR A 11 0.91 7.96 -26.89
N ALA A 12 0.84 8.69 -25.78
CA ALA A 12 1.69 8.48 -24.63
C ALA A 12 1.46 7.06 -24.14
N LEU A 13 2.32 6.15 -24.57
CA LEU A 13 2.45 4.83 -24.00
C LEU A 13 2.90 5.04 -22.57
N ALA A 14 1.94 5.11 -21.64
CA ALA A 14 2.24 5.03 -20.22
C ALA A 14 2.93 3.68 -20.01
N VAL A 15 4.25 3.72 -19.80
CA VAL A 15 5.02 2.59 -19.32
C VAL A 15 4.53 2.36 -17.90
N ALA A 16 3.43 1.61 -17.78
CA ALA A 16 3.14 0.87 -16.57
C ALA A 16 4.37 0.00 -16.37
N SER A 17 5.23 0.42 -15.43
CA SER A 17 6.30 -0.40 -14.93
C SER A 17 5.62 -1.57 -14.23
N LEU A 18 5.27 -2.58 -15.03
CA LEU A 18 4.67 -3.82 -14.64
C LEU A 18 5.75 -4.63 -13.90
N TRP A 19 6.05 -4.22 -12.67
CA TRP A 19 6.70 -5.10 -11.72
C TRP A 19 5.69 -6.18 -11.39
N ALA A 20 5.92 -7.39 -11.93
CA ALA A 20 5.26 -8.59 -11.46
C ALA A 20 5.43 -8.66 -9.93
N GLY A 21 4.33 -8.46 -9.19
CA GLY A 21 4.29 -8.51 -7.73
C GLY A 21 3.43 -7.43 -7.06
N ASP A 22 3.20 -6.29 -7.72
CA ASP A 22 2.38 -5.20 -7.16
C ASP A 22 0.91 -5.32 -7.63
N LEU A 23 0.00 -5.43 -6.66
CA LEU A 23 -1.45 -5.40 -6.89
C LEU A 23 -1.86 -4.08 -7.55
N ALA A 24 -2.94 -4.11 -8.35
CA ALA A 24 -3.49 -2.88 -8.91
C ALA A 24 -3.86 -1.87 -7.79
N PRO A 25 -3.72 -0.55 -8.01
CA PRO A 25 -3.98 0.46 -6.97
C PRO A 25 -5.39 0.39 -6.36
N ASP A 26 -6.40 -0.03 -7.14
CA ASP A 26 -7.77 -0.22 -6.62
C ASP A 26 -7.86 -1.38 -5.63
N GLN A 27 -7.11 -2.46 -5.88
CA GLN A 27 -7.05 -3.62 -5.01
C GLN A 27 -6.27 -3.29 -3.74
N GLN A 28 -5.12 -2.62 -3.89
CA GLN A 28 -4.34 -2.11 -2.76
C GLN A 28 -5.20 -1.22 -1.86
N ALA A 29 -5.96 -0.27 -2.43
CA ALA A 29 -6.84 0.61 -1.68
C ALA A 29 -7.92 -0.15 -0.87
N LYS A 30 -8.50 -1.22 -1.44
CA LYS A 30 -9.47 -2.09 -0.74
C LYS A 30 -8.85 -2.74 0.50
N PHE A 31 -7.67 -3.34 0.35
CA PHE A 31 -6.98 -3.97 1.47
C PHE A 31 -6.54 -2.96 2.51
N ILE A 32 -5.97 -1.84 2.09
CA ILE A 32 -5.54 -0.76 2.98
C ILE A 32 -6.72 -0.20 3.78
N LYS A 33 -7.90 -0.03 3.17
CA LYS A 33 -9.11 0.37 3.88
C LYS A 33 -9.46 -0.63 5.00
N ILE A 34 -9.49 -1.93 4.69
CA ILE A 34 -9.79 -2.97 5.68
C ILE A 34 -8.78 -2.92 6.83
N LEU A 35 -7.49 -2.81 6.53
CA LEU A 35 -6.42 -2.75 7.52
C LEU A 35 -6.50 -1.47 8.36
N ALA A 36 -6.77 -0.31 7.75
CA ALA A 36 -6.91 0.96 8.44
C ALA A 36 -8.13 0.98 9.38
N SER A 37 -9.26 0.40 8.94
CA SER A 37 -10.45 0.21 9.77
C SER A 37 -10.19 -0.76 10.92
N SER A 38 -9.46 -1.84 10.66
CA SER A 38 -9.07 -2.85 11.67
C SER A 38 -8.11 -2.30 12.72
N ALA A 39 -7.19 -1.42 12.31
CA ALA A 39 -6.21 -0.75 13.16
C ALA A 39 -6.78 0.41 14.01
N GLY A 40 -8.09 0.63 13.99
CA GLY A 40 -8.72 1.75 14.71
C GLY A 40 -8.39 3.14 14.13
N SER A 41 -7.82 3.20 12.92
CA SER A 41 -7.38 4.46 12.28
C SER A 41 -8.54 5.31 11.73
N ALA A 42 -9.80 4.94 12.04
CA ALA A 42 -11.03 5.66 11.67
C ALA A 42 -11.12 6.07 10.19
N GLY A 43 -10.61 5.22 9.28
CA GLY A 43 -10.60 5.54 7.86
C GLY A 43 -9.57 6.59 7.46
N LYS A 44 -8.48 6.73 8.21
CA LYS A 44 -7.35 7.60 7.88
C LYS A 44 -6.08 6.79 7.63
N VAL A 45 -5.37 7.13 6.56
CA VAL A 45 -4.09 6.50 6.19
C VAL A 45 -3.12 7.58 5.72
N ALA A 46 -1.86 7.49 6.13
CA ALA A 46 -0.81 8.32 5.57
C ALA A 46 -0.31 7.69 4.27
N CYS A 47 -0.63 8.30 3.12
CA CYS A 47 -0.23 7.81 1.82
C CYS A 47 0.39 8.94 0.99
N ARG A 48 1.64 8.76 0.55
CA ARG A 48 2.33 9.74 -0.31
C ARG A 48 2.13 9.47 -1.80
N ASP A 49 1.73 8.26 -2.14
CA ASP A 49 1.38 7.89 -3.51
C ASP A 49 0.05 8.55 -3.91
N ALA A 50 0.08 9.40 -4.94
CA ALA A 50 -1.08 10.18 -5.39
C ALA A 50 -2.16 9.31 -6.06
N ALA A 51 -1.77 8.26 -6.78
CA ALA A 51 -2.71 7.35 -7.44
C ALA A 51 -3.47 6.54 -6.39
N LEU A 52 -2.75 5.97 -5.42
CA LEU A 52 -3.35 5.20 -4.35
C LEU A 52 -4.15 6.09 -3.39
N ALA A 53 -3.68 7.30 -3.09
CA ALA A 53 -4.47 8.27 -2.31
C ALA A 53 -5.78 8.63 -3.01
N GLY A 54 -5.79 8.74 -4.34
CA GLY A 54 -7.00 8.95 -5.14
C GLY A 54 -8.00 7.79 -5.02
N GLU A 55 -7.54 6.54 -5.11
CA GLU A 55 -8.40 5.36 -4.92
C GLU A 55 -8.91 5.25 -3.48
N LEU A 56 -8.07 5.51 -2.48
CA LEU A 56 -8.46 5.55 -1.07
C LEU A 56 -9.55 6.61 -0.81
N ALA A 57 -9.42 7.79 -1.41
CA ALA A 57 -10.41 8.87 -1.29
C ALA A 57 -11.77 8.48 -1.87
N LYS A 58 -11.80 7.82 -3.05
CA LYS A 58 -13.04 7.26 -3.63
C LYS A 58 -13.74 6.27 -2.70
N MET A 59 -12.97 5.61 -1.85
CA MET A 59 -13.46 4.65 -0.86
C MET A 59 -13.80 5.27 0.50
N GLY A 60 -13.71 6.60 0.63
CA GLY A 60 -13.96 7.33 1.87
C GLY A 60 -12.82 7.25 2.89
N VAL A 61 -11.62 6.85 2.48
CA VAL A 61 -10.42 6.88 3.33
C VAL A 61 -9.69 8.20 3.14
N ALA A 62 -9.54 8.96 4.22
CA ALA A 62 -8.84 10.23 4.19
C ALA A 62 -7.32 10.02 4.20
N ASN A 63 -6.62 10.74 3.33
CA ASN A 63 -5.17 10.84 3.40
C ASN A 63 -4.77 11.81 4.52
N ASP A 64 -4.29 11.28 5.64
CA ASP A 64 -3.90 12.06 6.82
C ASP A 64 -2.44 11.76 7.16
N ALA A 65 -1.58 12.77 7.03
CA ALA A 65 -0.17 12.63 7.30
C ALA A 65 0.12 12.26 8.77
N GLY A 66 -0.80 12.49 9.71
CA GLY A 66 -0.72 12.09 11.12
C GLY A 66 -1.31 10.71 11.44
N ALA A 67 -1.84 9.98 10.46
CA ALA A 67 -2.43 8.67 10.69
C ALA A 67 -1.41 7.66 11.23
N LYS A 68 -1.89 6.78 12.13
CA LYS A 68 -1.09 5.68 12.70
C LYS A 68 -0.81 4.58 11.69
N VAL A 69 -1.67 4.43 10.69
CA VAL A 69 -1.48 3.52 9.56
C VAL A 69 -0.91 4.30 8.38
N ALA A 70 0.12 3.77 7.74
CA ALA A 70 0.75 4.40 6.59
C ALA A 70 1.01 3.39 5.47
N TRP A 71 0.87 3.84 4.23
CA TRP A 71 1.37 3.14 3.05
C TRP A 71 2.76 3.63 2.70
N ALA A 72 3.67 2.69 2.43
CA ALA A 72 5.00 2.97 1.92
C ALA A 72 5.13 2.48 0.47
N GLY A 73 5.47 3.39 -0.44
CA GLY A 73 5.77 3.08 -1.83
C GLY A 73 7.23 2.71 -2.09
N SER A 74 8.10 2.84 -1.08
CA SER A 74 9.51 2.46 -1.17
C SER A 74 10.07 1.96 0.17
N GLU A 75 11.16 1.20 0.14
CA GLU A 75 11.85 0.73 1.35
C GLU A 75 12.35 1.90 2.24
N ALA A 76 12.77 3.00 1.63
CA ALA A 76 13.19 4.20 2.36
C ALA A 76 12.02 4.81 3.16
N GLU A 77 10.83 4.84 2.57
CA GLU A 77 9.61 5.26 3.27
C GLU A 77 9.25 4.29 4.39
N VAL A 78 9.42 2.98 4.19
CA VAL A 78 9.18 1.99 5.25
C VAL A 78 10.01 2.30 6.49
N LYS A 79 11.31 2.53 6.32
CA LYS A 79 12.23 2.86 7.43
C LYS A 79 11.81 4.16 8.13
N SER A 80 11.48 5.19 7.35
CA SER A 80 11.05 6.49 7.89
C SER A 80 9.73 6.41 8.66
N LEU A 81 8.74 5.67 8.13
CA LEU A 81 7.42 5.53 8.76
C LEU A 81 7.48 4.63 10.01
N LYS A 82 8.31 3.59 10.00
CA LYS A 82 8.60 2.78 11.20
C LYS A 82 9.25 3.62 12.29
N ALA A 83 10.24 4.44 11.95
CA ALA A 83 10.90 5.33 12.91
C ALA A 83 9.91 6.34 13.53
N ALA A 84 8.85 6.71 12.80
CA ALA A 84 7.75 7.51 13.30
C ALA A 84 6.71 6.73 14.14
N GLY A 85 6.95 5.45 14.43
CA GLY A 85 6.08 4.60 15.26
C GLY A 85 4.74 4.28 14.60
N ARG A 86 4.71 4.14 13.28
CA ARG A 86 3.49 3.83 12.51
C ARG A 86 3.40 2.35 12.19
N LEU A 87 2.17 1.87 12.01
CA LEU A 87 1.91 0.60 11.35
C LEU A 87 2.08 0.81 9.84
N VAL A 88 3.10 0.17 9.28
CA VAL A 88 3.52 0.37 7.89
C VAL A 88 2.97 -0.75 7.02
N ILE A 89 2.18 -0.39 6.02
CA ILE A 89 1.70 -1.26 4.95
C ILE A 89 2.59 -1.06 3.73
N CYS A 90 3.00 -2.15 3.09
CA CYS A 90 3.87 -2.13 1.91
C CYS A 90 3.43 -3.15 0.86
N GLY A 91 3.92 -2.98 -0.38
CA GLY A 91 3.63 -3.89 -1.50
C GLY A 91 4.59 -5.06 -1.64
N ARG A 92 5.57 -5.24 -0.73
CA ARG A 92 6.65 -6.24 -0.87
C ARG A 92 7.04 -6.91 0.44
N VAL A 93 7.21 -8.24 0.39
CA VAL A 93 7.59 -9.04 1.56
C VAL A 93 8.98 -8.72 2.06
N GLU A 94 9.93 -8.47 1.16
CA GLU A 94 11.32 -8.11 1.52
C GLU A 94 11.41 -6.87 2.42
N TRP A 95 10.45 -5.94 2.32
CA TRP A 95 10.43 -4.72 3.12
C TRP A 95 9.96 -4.93 4.55
N LEU A 96 9.41 -6.11 4.89
CA LEU A 96 9.11 -6.46 6.28
C LEU A 96 10.37 -6.45 7.14
N ALA A 97 11.51 -6.91 6.59
CA ALA A 97 12.81 -6.85 7.28
C ALA A 97 13.27 -5.40 7.54
N ALA A 98 12.94 -4.48 6.62
CA ALA A 98 13.25 -3.06 6.76
C ALA A 98 12.31 -2.33 7.76
N GLY A 99 11.22 -2.96 8.17
CA GLY A 99 10.28 -2.38 9.12
C GLY A 99 8.81 -2.40 8.72
N GLY A 100 8.46 -2.99 7.58
CA GLY A 100 7.08 -3.17 7.17
C GLY A 100 6.33 -4.00 8.21
N SER A 101 5.17 -3.52 8.64
CA SER A 101 4.29 -4.27 9.57
C SER A 101 3.44 -5.27 8.79
N ILE A 102 2.95 -4.85 7.62
CA ILE A 102 2.05 -5.65 6.76
C ILE A 102 2.51 -5.53 5.31
N ALA A 103 2.67 -6.66 4.62
CA ALA A 103 2.89 -6.70 3.19
C ALA A 103 1.61 -7.20 2.49
N ILE A 104 1.18 -6.50 1.45
CA ILE A 104 0.08 -6.91 0.58
C ILE A 104 0.70 -7.25 -0.78
N VAL A 105 0.73 -8.52 -1.14
CA VAL A 105 1.41 -9.02 -2.34
C VAL A 105 0.48 -9.86 -3.18
N ASP A 106 0.74 -9.95 -4.48
CA ASP A 106 0.11 -10.96 -5.33
C ASP A 106 0.95 -12.26 -5.30
N GLU A 107 0.34 -13.36 -4.86
CA GLU A 107 0.94 -14.70 -4.91
C GLU A 107 0.07 -15.60 -5.81
N GLY A 108 0.49 -15.77 -7.07
CA GLY A 108 -0.18 -16.66 -8.01
C GLY A 108 -1.55 -16.18 -8.48
N GLY A 109 -1.73 -14.87 -8.65
CA GLY A 109 -2.98 -14.23 -9.06
C GLY A 109 -3.96 -14.04 -7.89
N LYS A 110 -3.50 -14.19 -6.65
CA LYS A 110 -4.30 -14.01 -5.44
C LYS A 110 -3.61 -13.03 -4.49
N PRO A 111 -4.31 -11.99 -4.03
CA PRO A 111 -3.77 -11.11 -3.00
C PRO A 111 -3.57 -11.87 -1.69
N GLN A 112 -2.37 -11.76 -1.12
CA GLN A 112 -1.99 -12.30 0.18
C GLN A 112 -1.66 -11.14 1.13
N ILE A 113 -2.08 -11.26 2.38
CA ILE A 113 -1.66 -10.40 3.48
C ILE A 113 -0.61 -11.15 4.28
N ILE A 114 0.57 -10.57 4.41
CA ILE A 114 1.65 -11.13 5.23
C ILE A 114 1.91 -10.17 6.40
N LEU A 115 1.91 -10.72 7.61
CA LEU A 115 1.96 -9.97 8.86
C LEU A 115 3.31 -10.20 9.53
N SER A 116 4.05 -9.13 9.82
CA SER A 116 5.20 -9.17 10.73
C SER A 116 4.73 -8.84 12.14
N MET A 117 4.53 -9.88 12.96
CA MET A 117 3.95 -9.70 14.31
C MET A 117 4.85 -8.83 15.20
N GLY A 118 6.18 -8.93 15.06
CA GLY A 118 7.14 -8.09 15.78
C GLY A 118 7.01 -6.61 15.41
N ASN A 119 6.93 -6.28 14.12
CA ASN A 119 6.77 -4.89 13.68
C ASN A 119 5.36 -4.34 13.99
N ILE A 120 4.31 -5.17 13.96
CA ILE A 120 2.97 -4.78 14.40
C ILE A 120 2.98 -4.43 15.89
N ALA A 121 3.56 -5.28 16.74
CA ALA A 121 3.69 -5.02 18.17
C ALA A 121 4.49 -3.74 18.44
N ALA A 122 5.60 -3.53 17.73
CA ALA A 122 6.43 -2.32 17.84
C ALA A 122 5.70 -1.03 17.43
N SER A 123 4.70 -1.12 16.54
CA SER A 123 3.88 0.03 16.14
C SER A 123 2.89 0.48 17.23
N GLY A 124 2.61 -0.37 18.22
CA GLY A 124 1.60 -0.13 19.26
C GLY A 124 0.16 -0.14 18.74
N VAL A 125 -0.07 -0.58 17.50
CA VAL A 125 -1.39 -0.67 16.88
C VAL A 125 -1.92 -2.10 17.00
N THR A 126 -3.15 -2.23 17.53
CA THR A 126 -3.86 -3.50 17.60
C THR A 126 -4.69 -3.72 16.33
N LEU A 127 -4.54 -4.89 15.72
CA LEU A 127 -5.37 -5.32 14.59
C LEU A 127 -6.52 -6.19 15.10
N SER A 128 -7.64 -6.17 14.38
CA SER A 128 -8.77 -7.05 14.63
C SER A 128 -8.44 -8.52 14.37
N ASP A 129 -9.09 -9.43 15.10
CA ASP A 129 -8.93 -10.88 14.94
C ASP A 129 -9.18 -11.37 13.51
N ALA A 130 -10.07 -10.70 12.77
CA ALA A 130 -10.33 -11.03 11.38
C ALA A 130 -9.07 -10.89 10.52
N VAL A 131 -8.32 -9.79 10.67
CA VAL A 131 -7.06 -9.56 9.94
C VAL A 131 -6.00 -10.58 10.38
N LEU A 132 -5.92 -10.86 11.67
CA LEU A 132 -4.97 -11.83 12.23
C LEU A 132 -5.25 -13.28 11.79
N LYS A 133 -6.48 -13.60 11.40
CA LYS A 133 -6.88 -14.92 10.89
C LYS A 133 -6.61 -15.10 9.40
N ILE A 134 -6.79 -14.05 8.60
CA ILE A 134 -6.56 -14.11 7.14
C ILE A 134 -5.10 -13.87 6.76
N GLY A 135 -4.34 -13.17 7.60
CA GLY A 135 -2.94 -12.84 7.32
C GLY A 135 -2.00 -14.01 7.63
N LYS A 136 -1.08 -14.30 6.70
CA LYS A 136 0.04 -15.21 6.92
C LYS A 136 1.05 -14.56 7.87
N LYS A 137 1.23 -15.15 9.04
CA LYS A 137 2.12 -14.61 10.08
C LYS A 137 3.56 -15.02 9.80
N LEU A 138 4.45 -14.04 9.73
CA LEU A 138 5.88 -14.23 9.84
C LEU A 138 6.27 -13.96 11.30
N ASN A 139 6.88 -14.99 11.91
CA ASN A 139 7.48 -14.89 13.24
C ASN A 139 8.82 -14.16 13.14
#